data_AF-A0A661NB37-F1
#
_entry.id   AF-A0A661NB37-F1
#
_cell.length_a   1.000
_cell.length_b   1.000
_cell.length_c   1.000
_cell.angle_alpha   90.00
_cell.angle_beta   90.00
_cell.angle_gamma   90.00
#
_symmetry.space_group_name_H-M   'P 1'
#
loop_
_entity.id
_entity.type
_entity.pdbx_description
1 polymer ?
#
loop_
_entity_poly.entity_id
_entity_poly.type
_entity_poly.pdbx_seq_one_letter_code
_entity_poly.pdbx_strand_id
1 'polypeptide(L)'
;MRITDMFGKAEPVVSFEFFPPKTDAGMEALYRTIAALKPCGPSFVSITYGTGGGSRNLTIDLVERVKAELGIETLAHLTCADATKGDIAIICRRL
;
A
#
# COMPACT_ATOMS: atom_id res chain seq x y z
N MET A 1 5.26 12.05 2.59
CA MET A 1 4.35 13.22 2.55
C MET A 1 3.02 12.79 3.16
N ARG A 2 2.21 13.66 3.77
CA ARG A 2 0.84 13.26 4.15
C ARG A 2 -0.06 13.39 2.92
N ILE A 3 -0.90 12.39 2.69
CA ILE A 3 -1.85 12.38 1.56
C ILE A 3 -2.82 13.56 1.66
N THR A 4 -3.17 13.99 2.87
CA THR A 4 -3.99 15.18 3.13
C THR A 4 -3.40 16.45 2.51
N ASP A 5 -2.07 16.55 2.41
CA ASP A 5 -1.37 17.72 1.88
C ASP A 5 -1.41 17.79 0.34
N MET A 6 -1.95 16.76 -0.31
CA MET A 6 -2.12 16.70 -1.77
C MET A 6 -3.42 17.35 -2.23
N PHE A 7 -4.45 17.38 -1.37
CA PHE A 7 -5.77 17.94 -1.69
C PHE A 7 -5.78 19.47 -1.55
N GLY A 8 -6.74 20.12 -2.23
CA GLY A 8 -6.89 21.59 -2.21
C GLY A 8 -5.91 22.34 -3.12
N LYS A 9 -5.18 21.62 -3.99
CA LYS A 9 -4.33 22.17 -5.05
C LYS A 9 -5.11 22.27 -6.36
N ALA A 10 -4.52 22.94 -7.36
CA ALA A 10 -5.16 23.16 -8.66
C ALA A 10 -5.34 21.89 -9.50
N GLU A 11 -4.57 20.82 -9.21
CA GLU A 11 -4.60 19.57 -9.96
C GLU A 11 -5.42 18.49 -9.23
N PRO A 12 -6.15 17.62 -9.95
CA PRO A 12 -6.88 16.51 -9.35
C PRO A 12 -5.92 15.48 -8.75
N VAL A 13 -6.27 14.98 -7.57
CA VAL A 13 -5.56 13.86 -6.94
C VAL A 13 -6.04 12.55 -7.57
N VAL A 14 -5.14 11.85 -8.26
CA VAL A 14 -5.43 10.55 -8.89
C VAL A 14 -4.60 9.48 -8.21
N SER A 15 -5.23 8.35 -7.86
CA SER A 15 -4.59 7.22 -7.19
C SER A 15 -5.05 5.90 -7.78
N PHE A 16 -4.26 4.86 -7.56
CA PHE A 16 -4.57 3.48 -7.96
C PHE A 16 -4.61 2.56 -6.75
N GLU A 17 -5.56 1.63 -6.74
CA GLU A 17 -5.72 0.64 -5.67
C GLU A 17 -5.34 -0.75 -6.17
N PHE A 18 -4.59 -1.49 -5.35
CA PHE A 18 -4.12 -2.83 -5.66
C PHE A 18 -4.49 -3.86 -4.60
N PHE A 19 -4.66 -5.10 -5.06
CA PHE A 19 -4.99 -6.26 -4.24
C PHE A 19 -3.79 -7.20 -4.15
N PRO A 20 -3.20 -7.40 -2.95
CA PRO A 20 -2.09 -8.33 -2.77
C PRO A 20 -2.49 -9.75 -3.19
N PRO A 21 -1.81 -10.36 -4.16
CA PRO A 21 -2.01 -11.76 -4.49
C PRO A 21 -1.48 -12.68 -3.38
N LYS A 22 -1.91 -13.94 -3.41
CA LYS A 22 -1.57 -14.94 -2.38
C LYS A 22 -0.25 -15.68 -2.62
N THR A 23 0.44 -15.40 -3.73
CA THR A 23 1.65 -16.11 -4.15
C THR A 23 2.79 -15.14 -4.36
N ASP A 24 4.02 -15.57 -4.08
CA ASP A 24 5.23 -14.75 -4.26
C ASP A 24 5.40 -14.30 -5.72
N ALA A 25 5.14 -15.20 -6.67
CA ALA A 25 5.15 -14.87 -8.10
C ALA A 25 4.11 -13.79 -8.45
N GLY A 26 2.94 -13.84 -7.83
CA GLY A 26 1.93 -12.81 -7.93
C GLY A 26 2.40 -11.49 -7.33
N MET A 27 3.06 -11.52 -6.16
CA MET A 27 3.56 -10.32 -5.49
C MET A 27 4.60 -9.59 -6.36
N GLU A 28 5.52 -10.34 -6.96
CA GLU A 28 6.47 -9.78 -7.92
C GLU A 28 5.79 -9.23 -9.18
N ALA A 29 4.74 -9.89 -9.68
CA ALA A 29 3.95 -9.38 -10.81
C ALA A 29 3.21 -8.08 -10.46
N LEU A 30 2.67 -7.99 -9.23
CA LEU A 30 2.03 -6.79 -8.73
C LEU A 30 3.04 -5.64 -8.61
N TYR A 31 4.20 -5.89 -8.02
CA TYR A 31 5.26 -4.88 -7.92
C TYR A 31 5.67 -4.34 -9.30
N ARG A 32 5.88 -5.23 -10.29
CA ARG A 32 6.18 -4.83 -11.68
C ARG A 32 5.05 -4.01 -12.30
N THR A 33 3.80 -4.36 -12.02
CA THR A 33 2.63 -3.59 -12.48
C THR A 33 2.63 -2.18 -11.91
N ILE A 34 2.88 -2.03 -10.60
CA ILE A 34 2.99 -0.72 -9.94
C ILE A 34 4.11 0.11 -10.57
N ALA A 35 5.28 -0.50 -10.80
CA ALA A 35 6.41 0.17 -11.46
C ALA A 35 6.07 0.62 -12.88
N ALA A 36 5.35 -0.21 -13.65
CA ALA A 36 4.92 0.11 -15.01
C ALA A 36 3.87 1.24 -15.06
N LEU A 37 3.08 1.42 -13.99
CA LEU A 37 2.08 2.48 -13.87
C LEU A 37 2.65 3.79 -13.30
N LYS A 38 3.87 3.78 -12.76
CA LYS A 38 4.56 4.99 -12.26
C LYS A 38 4.55 6.15 -13.27
N PRO A 39 4.80 5.96 -14.58
CA PRO A 39 4.79 7.04 -15.56
C PRO A 39 3.43 7.72 -15.74
N CYS A 40 2.33 7.09 -15.31
CA CYS A 40 1.00 7.71 -15.31
C CYS A 40 0.84 8.80 -14.24
N GLY A 41 1.85 9.01 -13.38
CA GLY A 41 1.87 10.07 -12.39
C GLY A 41 0.80 9.96 -11.28
N PRO A 42 0.58 8.78 -10.66
CA PRO A 42 -0.34 8.70 -9.54
C PRO A 42 0.18 9.55 -8.36
N SER A 43 -0.71 10.29 -7.71
CA SER A 43 -0.38 11.06 -6.50
C SER A 43 0.02 10.14 -5.34
N PHE A 44 -0.63 8.99 -5.23
CA PHE A 44 -0.29 7.89 -4.33
C PHE A 44 -0.89 6.57 -4.87
N VAL A 45 -0.48 5.45 -4.28
CA VAL A 45 -1.12 4.14 -4.50
C VAL A 45 -1.63 3.56 -3.20
N SER A 46 -2.81 2.94 -3.21
CA SER A 46 -3.32 2.18 -2.07
C SER A 46 -3.10 0.68 -2.27
N ILE A 47 -2.77 0.00 -1.17
CA ILE A 47 -2.65 -1.46 -1.14
C ILE A 47 -3.65 -1.97 -0.11
N THR A 48 -4.56 -2.83 -0.56
CA THR A 48 -5.61 -3.38 0.29
C THR A 48 -5.05 -4.34 1.34
N TYR A 49 -5.86 -4.58 2.37
CA TYR A 49 -5.51 -5.38 3.54
C TYR A 49 -6.47 -6.55 3.67
N GLY A 50 -5.94 -7.76 3.56
CA GLY A 50 -6.74 -8.98 3.63
C GLY A 50 -7.17 -9.30 5.07
N THR A 51 -8.36 -9.88 5.20
CA THR A 51 -8.95 -10.29 6.49
C THR A 51 -8.39 -11.61 7.04
N GLY A 52 -7.32 -12.17 6.47
CA GLY A 52 -6.67 -13.39 6.94
C GLY A 52 -5.22 -13.14 7.36
N GLY A 53 -4.84 -13.57 8.56
CA GLY A 53 -3.57 -13.26 9.24
C GLY A 53 -2.29 -13.41 8.40
N GLY A 54 -2.26 -14.32 7.42
CA GLY A 54 -1.10 -14.50 6.53
C GLY A 54 -0.85 -13.38 5.52
N SER A 55 -1.88 -12.62 5.14
CA SER A 55 -1.75 -11.54 4.14
C SER A 55 -1.24 -10.22 4.72
N ARG A 56 -1.25 -10.08 6.05
CA ARG A 56 -0.97 -8.81 6.75
C ARG A 56 0.47 -8.33 6.56
N ASN A 57 1.43 -9.24 6.73
CA ASN A 57 2.85 -8.91 6.57
C ASN A 57 3.21 -8.63 5.10
N LEU A 58 2.63 -9.39 4.16
CA LEU A 58 2.86 -9.21 2.73
C LEU A 58 2.41 -7.82 2.25
N THR A 59 1.29 -7.31 2.76
CA THR A 59 0.84 -5.94 2.47
C THR A 59 1.87 -4.90 2.95
N ILE A 60 2.36 -5.04 4.18
CA ILE A 60 3.30 -4.07 4.77
C ILE A 60 4.62 -4.07 4.02
N ASP A 61 5.17 -5.26 3.72
CA ASP A 61 6.45 -5.40 3.02
C ASP A 61 6.35 -4.81 1.59
N LEU A 62 5.22 -4.99 0.90
CA LEU A 62 5.00 -4.39 -0.42
C LEU A 62 4.88 -2.86 -0.34
N VAL A 63 4.18 -2.33 0.67
CA VAL A 63 4.05 -0.88 0.91
C VAL A 63 5.42 -0.25 1.12
N GLU A 64 6.23 -0.82 2.03
CA GLU A 64 7.60 -0.37 2.31
C GLU A 64 8.45 -0.41 1.04
N ARG A 65 8.41 -1.52 0.29
CA ARG A 65 9.19 -1.69 -0.95
C ARG A 65 8.80 -0.69 -2.04
N VAL A 66 7.51 -0.49 -2.29
CA VAL A 66 7.02 0.46 -3.32
C VAL A 66 7.47 1.88 -2.98
N LYS A 67 7.34 2.28 -1.72
CA LYS A 67 7.76 3.61 -1.28
C LYS A 67 9.27 3.81 -1.39
N ALA A 68 10.05 2.84 -0.92
CA ALA A 68 11.51 2.91 -0.91
C ALA A 68 12.13 2.83 -2.31
N GLU A 69 11.66 1.92 -3.17
CA GLU A 69 12.29 1.63 -4.46
C GLU A 69 11.67 2.41 -5.62
N LEU A 70 10.35 2.64 -5.60
CA LEU A 70 9.66 3.34 -6.68
C LEU A 70 9.46 4.83 -6.37
N GLY A 71 9.61 5.27 -5.12
CA GLY A 71 9.44 6.67 -4.72
C GLY A 71 8.00 7.17 -4.86
N ILE A 72 7.03 6.26 -4.88
CA ILE A 72 5.60 6.57 -4.94
C ILE A 72 5.08 6.62 -3.50
N GLU A 73 4.28 7.64 -3.15
CA GLU A 73 3.63 7.66 -1.84
C GLU A 73 2.61 6.51 -1.74
N THR A 74 2.59 5.83 -0.60
CA THR A 74 1.79 4.61 -0.41
C THR A 74 0.80 4.77 0.72
N LEU A 75 -0.43 4.30 0.52
CA LEU A 75 -1.48 4.17 1.52
C LEU A 75 -1.69 2.67 1.83
N ALA A 76 -1.38 2.25 3.05
CA ALA A 76 -1.70 0.92 3.52
C ALA A 76 -3.13 0.88 4.07
N HIS A 77 -3.99 0.02 3.53
CA HIS A 77 -5.24 -0.29 4.21
C HIS A 77 -4.91 -1.04 5.51
N LEU A 78 -5.76 -0.88 6.53
CA LEU A 78 -5.62 -1.59 7.80
C LEU A 78 -7.00 -1.85 8.39
N THR A 79 -7.36 -3.13 8.53
CA THR A 79 -8.61 -3.55 9.17
C THR A 79 -8.34 -4.19 10.52
N CYS A 80 -9.23 -3.97 11.48
CA CYS A 80 -9.11 -4.55 12.83
C CYS A 80 -9.86 -5.88 13.01
N ALA A 81 -10.49 -6.42 11.95
CA ALA A 81 -11.16 -7.71 12.02
C ALA A 81 -10.15 -8.82 12.33
N ASP A 82 -10.51 -9.70 13.28
CA ASP A 82 -9.68 -10.80 13.77
C ASP A 82 -8.27 -10.36 14.21
N ALA A 83 -8.15 -9.15 14.77
CA ALA A 83 -6.90 -8.60 15.30
C ALA A 83 -7.10 -8.08 16.72
N THR A 84 -6.12 -8.32 17.58
CA THR A 84 -6.06 -7.69 18.90
C THR A 84 -5.54 -6.26 18.77
N LYS A 85 -5.77 -5.44 19.80
CA LYS A 85 -5.14 -4.12 19.91
C LYS A 85 -3.61 -4.19 19.83
N GLY A 86 -3.02 -5.26 20.37
CA GLY A 86 -1.57 -5.51 20.32
C GLY A 86 -1.07 -5.72 18.88
N ASP A 87 -1.79 -6.52 18.10
CA ASP A 87 -1.47 -6.78 16.70
C ASP A 87 -1.49 -5.48 15.88
N ILE A 88 -2.54 -4.67 16.04
CA ILE A 88 -2.66 -3.38 15.36
C ILE A 88 -1.53 -2.42 15.78
N ALA A 89 -1.20 -2.37 17.07
CA ALA A 89 -0.11 -1.53 17.56
C ALA A 89 1.28 -1.95 17.04
N ILE A 90 1.49 -3.24 16.72
CA ILE A 90 2.72 -3.70 16.08
C ILE A 90 2.76 -3.24 14.62
N ILE A 91 1.65 -3.38 13.90
CA ILE A 91 1.56 -2.97 12.48
C ILE A 91 1.74 -1.46 12.32
N CYS A 92 1.07 -0.64 13.13
CA CYS A 92 1.20 0.82 13.09
C CYS A 92 2.59 1.35 13.48
N ARG A 93 3.47 0.52 14.06
CA ARG A 93 4.87 0.90 14.34
C ARG A 93 5.80 0.67 13.15
N ARG A 94 5.37 -0.13 12.17
CA ARG A 94 6.11 -0.39 10.94
C ARG A 94 5.77 0.61 9.82
N LEU A 95 4.49 1.00 9.74
CA LEU A 95 3.96 1.98 8.79
C LEU A 95 4.20 3.42 9.25
#